data_AF-A0A972XRN7-F1
#
_entry.id   AF-A0A972XRN7-F1
#
_cell.length_a   1.000
_cell.length_b   1.000
_cell.length_c   1.000
_cell.angle_alpha   90.00
_cell.angle_beta   90.00
_cell.angle_gamma   90.00
#
_symmetry.space_group_name_H-M   'P 1'
#
loop_
_entity.id
_entity.type
_entity.pdbx_description
1 polymer ?
#
loop_
_entity_poly.entity_id
_entity_poly.type
_entity_poly.pdbx_seq_one_letter_code
_entity_poly.pdbx_strand_id
1 'polypeptide(L)'
;QVYHLYQFIEPLLNDAFARNPAPSLADHGAGKSYLGFILYDLFFNVAHRAEKTTGHVYGIETRPELVAKSRELASRLGFVRMSFLNLSVQEATASEQLPPVVDIITALHACDTATDDAIAFGLARQARHMVLVPCCQAEVAGVLKKGRVLSLARTPLAELWRHPLHTREFGSQITNVLRCLQLEAHGYDVTVTELVGWEHSMKNELILASRPDQPRIATINAARERLTQVLDELGLGELKARFGVA
;
A
#
# COMPACT_ATOMS: atom_id res chain seq x y z
N GLN A 1 -3.88 7.86 16.64
CA GLN A 1 -3.73 7.46 15.21
C GLN A 1 -2.34 6.86 14.95
N VAL A 2 -1.23 7.62 15.05
CA VAL A 2 0.11 7.07 14.73
C VAL A 2 0.54 5.91 15.64
N TYR A 3 0.34 6.02 16.96
CA TYR A 3 0.64 4.90 17.88
C TYR A 3 -0.22 3.65 17.65
N HIS A 4 -1.42 3.82 17.11
CA HIS A 4 -2.28 2.68 16.80
C HIS A 4 -1.84 2.00 15.51
N LEU A 5 -1.48 2.78 14.48
CA LEU A 5 -0.84 2.25 13.28
C LEU A 5 0.45 1.49 13.63
N TYR A 6 1.25 2.02 14.56
CA TYR A 6 2.46 1.36 15.05
C TYR A 6 2.21 -0.07 15.52
N GLN A 7 1.10 -0.34 16.23
CA GLN A 7 0.78 -1.69 16.73
C GLN A 7 0.60 -2.72 15.60
N PHE A 8 0.19 -2.28 14.41
CA PHE A 8 0.10 -3.14 13.23
C PHE A 8 1.45 -3.31 12.51
N ILE A 9 2.31 -2.28 12.54
CA ILE A 9 3.62 -2.32 11.87
C ILE A 9 4.67 -3.05 12.72
N GLU A 10 4.59 -2.95 14.04
CA GLU A 10 5.57 -3.55 14.97
C GLU A 10 5.82 -5.04 14.74
N PRO A 11 4.79 -5.91 14.62
CA PRO A 11 5.01 -7.32 14.33
C PRO A 11 5.72 -7.55 12.98
N LEU A 12 5.42 -6.74 11.97
CA LEU A 12 6.00 -6.84 10.62
C LEU A 12 7.48 -6.39 10.63
N LEU A 13 7.79 -5.33 11.38
CA LEU A 13 9.17 -4.91 11.61
C LEU A 13 9.95 -5.98 12.36
N ASN A 14 9.35 -6.61 13.37
CA ASN A 14 9.99 -7.70 14.10
C ASN A 14 10.31 -8.90 13.18
N ASP A 15 9.39 -9.32 12.30
CA ASP A 15 9.65 -10.37 11.30
C ASP A 15 10.75 -9.97 10.32
N ALA A 16 10.73 -8.72 9.81
CA ALA A 16 11.78 -8.22 8.92
C ALA A 16 13.16 -8.24 9.59
N PHE A 17 13.28 -7.76 10.83
CA PHE A 17 14.54 -7.78 11.59
C PHE A 17 15.02 -9.20 11.93
N ALA A 18 14.10 -10.16 12.12
CA ALA A 18 14.47 -11.55 12.37
C ALA A 18 15.09 -12.22 11.13
N ARG A 19 14.79 -11.71 9.93
CA ARG A 19 15.25 -12.25 8.64
C ARG A 19 16.44 -11.49 8.07
N ASN A 20 16.49 -10.19 8.29
CA ASN A 20 17.50 -9.28 7.79
C ASN A 20 17.97 -8.37 8.94
N PRO A 21 19.24 -8.41 9.38
CA PRO A 21 19.73 -7.55 10.47
C PRO A 21 19.74 -6.06 10.11
N ALA A 22 19.64 -5.72 8.83
CA ALA A 22 19.61 -4.36 8.28
C ALA A 22 18.42 -4.17 7.32
N PRO A 23 17.16 -4.28 7.79
CA PRO A 23 16.01 -4.22 6.92
C PRO A 23 15.83 -2.81 6.36
N SER A 24 15.30 -2.74 5.15
CA SER A 24 14.97 -1.52 4.43
C SER A 24 13.46 -1.29 4.43
N LEU A 25 13.06 -0.05 4.70
CA LEU A 25 11.67 0.39 4.62
C LEU A 25 11.54 1.49 3.57
N ALA A 26 10.58 1.37 2.66
CA ALA A 26 10.21 2.44 1.74
C ALA A 26 8.85 3.04 2.09
N ASP A 27 8.82 4.34 2.37
CA ASP A 27 7.61 5.12 2.65
C ASP A 27 7.20 5.92 1.40
N HIS A 28 6.20 5.44 0.69
CA HIS A 28 5.67 6.07 -0.52
C HIS A 28 4.66 7.16 -0.19
N GLY A 29 4.79 8.30 -0.89
CA GLY A 29 3.95 9.45 -0.63
C GLY A 29 4.26 10.05 0.74
N ALA A 30 5.54 10.02 1.14
CA ALA A 30 5.98 10.37 2.49
C ALA A 30 5.48 11.76 2.93
N GLY A 31 5.23 12.70 2.01
CA GLY A 31 4.75 14.03 2.34
C GLY A 31 5.73 14.72 3.29
N LYS A 32 5.24 15.17 4.45
CA LYS A 32 6.08 15.73 5.53
C LYS A 32 6.91 14.67 6.28
N SER A 33 6.78 13.40 5.90
CA SER A 33 7.53 12.24 6.35
C SER A 33 7.38 11.88 7.83
N TYR A 34 6.36 12.42 8.53
CA TYR A 34 6.16 12.17 9.96
C TYR A 34 6.14 10.69 10.32
N LEU A 35 5.51 9.84 9.49
CA LEU A 35 5.53 8.40 9.71
C LEU A 35 6.94 7.84 9.63
N GLY A 36 7.65 8.06 8.52
CA GLY A 36 9.02 7.59 8.34
C GLY A 36 9.94 8.02 9.49
N PHE A 37 9.84 9.27 9.96
CA PHE A 37 10.59 9.76 11.12
C PHE A 37 10.22 9.05 12.43
N ILE A 38 8.93 8.82 12.67
CA ILE A 38 8.44 8.12 13.87
C ILE A 38 8.86 6.64 13.85
N LEU A 39 8.72 5.96 12.71
CA LEU A 39 9.18 4.58 12.55
C LEU A 39 10.69 4.48 12.70
N TYR A 40 11.44 5.45 12.16
CA TYR A 40 12.88 5.53 12.36
C TYR A 40 13.24 5.64 13.85
N ASP A 41 12.60 6.56 14.58
CA ASP A 41 12.91 6.77 15.99
C ASP A 41 12.52 5.56 16.86
N LEU A 42 11.36 4.95 16.61
CA LEU A 42 10.86 3.84 17.41
C LEU A 42 11.59 2.51 17.15
N PHE A 43 12.07 2.25 15.93
CA PHE A 43 12.65 0.94 15.57
C PHE A 43 14.11 0.97 15.15
N PHE A 44 14.51 2.03 14.47
CA PHE A 44 15.85 2.15 13.94
C PHE A 44 16.75 2.91 14.91
N ASN A 45 16.21 3.80 15.74
CA ASN A 45 16.95 4.51 16.77
C ASN A 45 16.93 3.77 18.12
N VAL A 46 17.91 4.10 18.97
CA VAL A 46 18.36 3.36 20.17
C VAL A 46 17.27 3.08 21.23
N ALA A 47 16.10 3.72 21.15
CA ALA A 47 15.14 3.82 22.24
C ALA A 47 14.42 2.51 22.63
N HIS A 48 14.35 1.48 21.78
CA HIS A 48 13.53 0.28 22.06
C HIS A 48 14.26 -1.06 22.10
N ARG A 49 15.51 -1.16 21.61
CA ARG A 49 16.17 -2.48 21.49
C ARG A 49 17.47 -2.67 22.27
N ALA A 50 17.97 -1.66 22.99
CA ALA A 50 19.27 -1.68 23.69
C ALA A 50 20.50 -2.02 22.79
N GLU A 51 20.27 -2.45 21.56
CA GLU A 51 21.23 -2.80 20.53
C GLU A 51 21.11 -1.81 19.36
N LYS A 52 22.26 -1.49 18.75
CA LYS A 52 22.32 -0.66 17.55
C LYS A 52 21.72 -1.44 16.38
N THR A 53 20.50 -1.13 15.98
CA THR A 53 19.92 -1.67 14.74
C THR A 53 20.57 -1.00 13.53
N THR A 54 20.58 -1.67 12.37
CA THR A 54 21.34 -1.20 11.17
C THR A 54 20.47 -0.92 9.95
N GLY A 55 19.15 -1.06 10.04
CA GLY A 55 18.27 -0.83 8.89
C GLY A 55 18.12 0.62 8.46
N HIS A 56 17.43 0.84 7.34
CA HIS A 56 17.40 2.11 6.61
C HIS A 56 15.98 2.47 6.15
N VAL A 57 15.61 3.74 6.25
CA VAL A 57 14.29 4.24 5.82
C VAL A 57 14.45 5.13 4.59
N TYR A 58 13.71 4.83 3.53
CA TYR A 58 13.65 5.58 2.29
C TYR A 58 12.30 6.29 2.18
N GLY A 59 12.29 7.62 2.22
CA GLY A 59 11.10 8.41 1.92
C GLY A 59 11.04 8.75 0.44
N ILE A 60 9.97 8.39 -0.25
CA ILE A 60 9.77 8.65 -1.69
C ILE A 60 8.68 9.71 -1.84
N GLU A 61 9.03 10.84 -2.44
CA GLU A 61 8.11 11.98 -2.59
C GLU A 61 8.45 12.81 -3.85
N THR A 62 7.42 13.12 -4.64
CA THR A 62 7.58 13.87 -5.90
C THR A 62 7.78 15.37 -5.71
N ARG A 63 7.35 15.94 -4.58
CA ARG A 63 7.45 17.38 -4.28
C ARG A 63 8.84 17.77 -3.77
N PRO A 64 9.64 18.51 -4.54
CA PRO A 64 11.02 18.83 -4.16
C PRO A 64 11.15 19.59 -2.84
N GLU A 65 10.19 20.46 -2.54
CA GLU A 65 10.16 21.27 -1.31
C GLU A 65 9.93 20.43 -0.05
N LEU A 66 9.18 19.33 -0.17
CA LEU A 66 8.97 18.41 0.95
C LEU A 66 10.20 17.52 1.16
N VAL A 67 10.80 17.04 0.06
CA VAL A 67 12.06 16.29 0.12
C VAL A 67 13.17 17.13 0.76
N ALA A 68 13.32 18.39 0.37
CA ALA A 68 14.31 19.29 0.96
C ALA A 68 14.10 19.47 2.47
N LYS A 69 12.85 19.71 2.91
CA LYS A 69 12.50 19.83 4.34
C LYS A 69 12.78 18.54 5.12
N SER A 70 12.44 17.38 4.55
CA SER A 70 12.72 16.09 5.19
C SER A 70 14.23 15.82 5.31
N ARG A 71 15.03 16.16 4.29
CA ARG A 71 16.50 16.07 4.36
C ARG A 71 17.08 16.99 5.43
N GLU A 72 16.62 18.24 5.50
CA GLU A 72 17.03 19.19 6.55
C GLU A 72 16.69 18.64 7.95
N LEU A 73 15.47 18.13 8.13
CA LEU A 73 15.02 17.58 9.41
C LEU A 73 15.85 16.36 9.83
N ALA A 74 16.10 15.42 8.91
CA ALA A 74 16.95 14.25 9.20
C ALA A 74 18.39 14.66 9.55
N SER A 75 18.95 15.64 8.85
CA SER A 75 20.27 16.19 9.19
C SER A 75 20.28 16.82 10.59
N ARG A 76 19.25 17.58 10.95
CA ARG A 76 19.13 18.23 12.26
C ARG A 76 18.95 17.23 13.40
N LEU A 77 18.26 16.13 13.16
CA LEU A 77 18.03 15.06 14.14
C LEU A 77 19.17 14.02 14.17
N GLY A 78 20.15 14.10 13.25
CA GLY A 78 21.23 13.12 13.15
C GLY A 78 20.77 11.75 12.63
N PHE A 79 19.64 11.69 11.91
CA PHE A 79 19.05 10.46 11.38
C PHE A 79 19.73 10.04 10.08
N VAL A 80 21.00 9.61 10.18
CA VAL A 80 21.89 9.32 9.04
C VAL A 80 21.46 8.14 8.17
N ARG A 81 20.56 7.27 8.66
CA ARG A 81 20.01 6.12 7.91
C ARG A 81 18.60 6.38 7.40
N MET A 82 18.29 7.66 7.14
CA MET A 82 17.14 8.07 6.38
C MET A 82 17.58 8.70 5.07
N SER A 83 16.99 8.28 3.96
CA SER A 83 17.20 8.89 2.65
C SER A 83 15.88 9.33 2.05
N PHE A 84 15.82 10.57 1.57
CA PHE A 84 14.63 11.10 0.92
C PHE A 84 14.92 11.30 -0.56
N LEU A 85 14.15 10.64 -1.40
CA LEU A 85 14.35 10.57 -2.84
C LEU A 85 13.23 11.36 -3.53
N ASN A 86 13.62 12.31 -4.38
CA ASN A 86 12.67 13.08 -5.16
C ASN A 86 12.33 12.33 -6.45
N LEU A 87 11.50 11.30 -6.30
CA LEU A 87 11.12 10.37 -7.35
C LEU A 87 9.61 10.12 -7.28
N SER A 88 9.00 9.89 -8.43
CA SER A 88 7.75 9.15 -8.51
C SER A 88 7.94 7.69 -8.11
N VAL A 89 6.83 6.99 -7.86
CA VAL A 89 6.87 5.56 -7.53
C VAL A 89 7.44 4.74 -8.69
N GLN A 90 7.07 5.11 -9.92
CA GLN A 90 7.55 4.45 -11.14
C GLN A 90 9.07 4.64 -11.32
N GLU A 91 9.58 5.86 -11.10
CA GLU A 91 11.03 6.12 -11.13
C GLU A 91 11.76 5.39 -9.99
N ALA A 92 11.18 5.35 -8.80
CA ALA A 92 11.73 4.61 -7.67
C ALA A 92 11.84 3.11 -7.96
N THR A 93 10.88 2.52 -8.68
CA THR A 93 10.93 1.11 -9.10
C THR A 93 12.18 0.80 -9.92
N ALA A 94 12.65 1.72 -10.75
CA ALA A 94 13.84 1.55 -11.60
C ALA A 94 15.13 2.14 -10.98
N SER A 95 15.06 2.83 -9.84
CA SER A 95 16.19 3.56 -9.28
C SER A 95 17.23 2.65 -8.62
N GLU A 96 18.50 2.88 -8.93
CA GLU A 96 19.65 2.24 -8.25
C GLU A 96 19.91 2.81 -6.84
N GLN A 97 19.22 3.90 -6.47
CA GLN A 97 19.34 4.50 -5.12
C GLN A 97 18.58 3.70 -4.05
N LEU A 98 17.72 2.77 -4.47
CA LEU A 98 17.00 1.85 -3.58
C LEU A 98 17.56 0.44 -3.72
N PRO A 99 17.59 -0.34 -2.62
CA PRO A 99 18.06 -1.73 -2.68
C PRO A 99 17.19 -2.56 -3.65
N PRO A 100 17.75 -3.60 -4.28
CA PRO A 100 17.00 -4.45 -5.21
C PRO A 100 15.79 -5.12 -4.55
N VAL A 101 15.90 -5.42 -3.24
CA VAL A 101 14.81 -5.91 -2.40
C VAL A 101 14.54 -4.88 -1.30
N VAL A 102 13.26 -4.59 -1.06
CA VAL A 102 12.81 -3.72 0.04
C VAL A 102 12.02 -4.56 1.03
N ASP A 103 12.38 -4.59 2.31
CA ASP A 103 11.72 -5.50 3.26
C ASP A 103 10.28 -5.07 3.58
N ILE A 104 10.07 -3.76 3.78
CA ILE A 104 8.78 -3.21 4.19
C ILE A 104 8.41 -2.01 3.34
N ILE A 105 7.15 -1.94 2.92
CA ILE A 105 6.60 -0.79 2.24
C ILE A 105 5.45 -0.20 3.05
N THR A 106 5.46 1.11 3.20
CA THR A 106 4.32 1.88 3.71
C THR A 106 3.80 2.80 2.61
N ALA A 107 2.49 2.89 2.46
CA ALA A 107 1.84 3.86 1.59
C ALA A 107 0.56 4.35 2.27
N LEU A 108 0.68 5.42 3.05
CA LEU A 108 -0.42 5.98 3.81
C LEU A 108 -0.99 7.21 3.10
N HIS A 109 -2.31 7.28 3.02
CA HIS A 109 -2.99 8.35 2.29
C HIS A 109 -2.50 8.50 0.84
N ALA A 110 -2.07 7.38 0.25
CA ALA A 110 -1.79 7.28 -1.17
C ALA A 110 -3.13 7.31 -1.92
N CYS A 111 -3.49 8.48 -2.44
CA CYS A 111 -4.79 8.70 -3.05
C CYS A 111 -4.80 8.32 -4.54
N ASP A 112 -5.98 7.94 -4.99
CA ASP A 112 -6.32 7.40 -6.31
C ASP A 112 -5.39 6.24 -6.71
N THR A 113 -4.55 6.47 -7.71
CA THR A 113 -3.68 5.44 -8.28
C THR A 113 -2.43 5.17 -7.46
N ALA A 114 -2.09 6.05 -6.51
CA ALA A 114 -0.81 5.99 -5.79
C ALA A 114 -0.66 4.72 -4.93
N THR A 115 -1.75 4.16 -4.39
CA THR A 115 -1.67 2.87 -3.69
C THR A 115 -1.31 1.74 -4.65
N ASP A 116 -1.87 1.74 -5.87
CA ASP A 116 -1.59 0.70 -6.86
C ASP A 116 -0.16 0.79 -7.36
N ASP A 117 0.36 2.02 -7.52
CA ASP A 117 1.77 2.24 -7.84
C ASP A 117 2.67 1.68 -6.72
N ALA A 118 2.31 1.89 -5.45
CA ALA A 118 3.05 1.34 -4.31
C ALA A 118 2.99 -0.20 -4.26
N ILE A 119 1.84 -0.81 -4.61
CA ILE A 119 1.72 -2.26 -4.77
C ILE A 119 2.66 -2.73 -5.89
N ALA A 120 2.62 -2.10 -7.07
CA ALA A 120 3.48 -2.46 -8.19
C ALA A 120 4.97 -2.36 -7.84
N PHE A 121 5.38 -1.28 -7.16
CA PHE A 121 6.73 -1.14 -6.62
C PHE A 121 7.08 -2.28 -5.67
N GLY A 122 6.18 -2.63 -4.74
CA GLY A 122 6.43 -3.70 -3.79
C GLY A 122 6.51 -5.08 -4.40
N LEU A 123 5.74 -5.34 -5.45
CA LEU A 123 5.86 -6.56 -6.23
C LEU A 123 7.22 -6.62 -6.95
N ALA A 124 7.63 -5.51 -7.58
CA ALA A 124 8.90 -5.40 -8.31
C ALA A 124 10.13 -5.52 -7.39
N ARG A 125 10.07 -4.92 -6.19
CA ARG A 125 11.13 -4.98 -5.16
C ARG A 125 10.96 -6.16 -4.19
N GLN A 126 10.09 -7.12 -4.55
CA GLN A 126 9.88 -8.37 -3.83
C GLN A 126 9.62 -8.19 -2.32
N ALA A 127 8.84 -7.18 -1.95
CA ALA A 127 8.74 -6.79 -0.56
C ALA A 127 8.15 -7.87 0.33
N ARG A 128 8.69 -7.99 1.55
CA ARG A 128 8.20 -8.98 2.52
C ARG A 128 6.86 -8.55 3.08
N HIS A 129 6.73 -7.27 3.42
CA HIS A 129 5.51 -6.69 3.99
C HIS A 129 5.09 -5.41 3.29
N MET A 130 3.77 -5.19 3.17
CA MET A 130 3.17 -3.94 2.72
C MET A 130 2.10 -3.49 3.70
N VAL A 131 2.11 -2.20 4.04
CA VAL A 131 1.16 -1.54 4.95
C VAL A 131 0.52 -0.38 4.20
N LEU A 132 -0.73 -0.56 3.79
CA LEU A 132 -1.39 0.33 2.85
C LEU A 132 -2.64 0.93 3.48
N VAL A 133 -2.79 2.26 3.39
CA VAL A 133 -4.01 2.96 3.80
C VAL A 133 -4.57 3.73 2.60
N PRO A 134 -5.47 3.11 1.83
CA PRO A 134 -6.14 3.73 0.69
C PRO A 134 -7.07 4.88 1.13
N CYS A 135 -6.98 6.05 0.51
CA CYS A 135 -7.76 7.24 0.92
C CYS A 135 -8.78 7.75 -0.08
N CYS A 136 -8.53 7.75 -1.38
CA CYS A 136 -9.47 8.26 -2.38
C CYS A 136 -9.35 7.39 -3.61
N GLN A 137 -10.46 7.03 -4.26
CA GLN A 137 -10.45 6.20 -5.46
C GLN A 137 -11.57 6.66 -6.36
N ALA A 138 -11.24 6.97 -7.61
CA ALA A 138 -12.22 7.44 -8.58
C ALA A 138 -12.28 6.56 -9.83
N GLU A 139 -11.22 5.83 -10.15
CA GLU A 139 -11.10 5.11 -11.42
C GLU A 139 -12.19 4.04 -11.62
N VAL A 140 -12.31 3.09 -10.69
CA VAL A 140 -13.35 2.03 -10.74
C VAL A 140 -14.75 2.64 -10.77
N ALA A 141 -15.02 3.65 -9.93
CA ALA A 141 -16.31 4.35 -9.92
C ALA A 141 -16.60 5.03 -11.27
N GLY A 142 -15.57 5.56 -11.94
CA GLY A 142 -15.65 6.13 -13.27
C GLY A 142 -16.07 5.11 -14.33
N VAL A 143 -15.48 3.91 -14.31
CA VAL A 143 -15.82 2.82 -15.24
C VAL A 143 -17.25 2.32 -14.99
N LEU A 144 -17.63 2.10 -13.72
CA LEU A 144 -18.99 1.70 -13.34
C LEU A 144 -20.05 2.71 -13.84
N LYS A 145 -19.73 4.01 -13.79
CA LYS A 145 -20.62 5.07 -14.28
C LYS A 145 -20.80 5.01 -15.80
N LYS A 146 -19.75 4.71 -16.57
CA LYS A 146 -19.82 4.54 -18.04
C LYS A 146 -20.67 3.33 -18.43
N GLY A 147 -20.50 2.21 -17.73
CA GLY A 147 -21.22 0.94 -17.97
C GLY A 147 -22.62 0.85 -17.35
N ARG A 148 -23.08 1.89 -16.63
CA ARG A 148 -24.25 1.84 -15.73
C ARG A 148 -25.52 1.27 -16.37
N VAL A 149 -25.85 1.66 -17.60
CA VAL A 149 -27.06 1.19 -18.29
C VAL A 149 -27.00 -0.32 -18.58
N LEU A 150 -25.83 -0.82 -18.97
CA LEU A 150 -25.59 -2.24 -19.21
C LEU A 150 -25.55 -3.04 -17.90
N SER A 151 -24.98 -2.49 -16.83
CA SER A 151 -24.92 -3.15 -15.52
C SER A 151 -26.30 -3.29 -14.85
N LEU A 152 -27.16 -2.26 -14.93
CA LEU A 152 -28.50 -2.28 -14.33
C LEU A 152 -29.42 -3.36 -14.93
N ALA A 153 -29.22 -3.71 -16.20
CA ALA A 153 -29.97 -4.77 -16.86
C ALA A 153 -29.44 -6.19 -16.54
N ARG A 154 -28.19 -6.30 -16.08
CA ARG A 154 -27.50 -7.59 -15.86
C ARG A 154 -27.79 -8.21 -14.49
N THR A 155 -27.97 -7.40 -13.45
CA THR A 155 -28.15 -7.91 -12.09
C THR A 155 -28.91 -6.93 -11.19
N PRO A 156 -29.84 -7.39 -10.32
CA PRO A 156 -30.45 -6.55 -9.29
C PRO A 156 -29.43 -5.93 -8.33
N LEU A 157 -28.24 -6.53 -8.17
CA LEU A 157 -27.17 -5.97 -7.34
C LEU A 157 -26.68 -4.61 -7.84
N ALA A 158 -26.91 -4.27 -9.11
CA ALA A 158 -26.54 -2.97 -9.66
C ALA A 158 -27.22 -1.77 -8.99
N GLU A 159 -28.28 -2.00 -8.22
CA GLU A 159 -28.86 -0.99 -7.33
C GLU A 159 -27.86 -0.48 -6.29
N LEU A 160 -26.90 -1.30 -5.86
CA LEU A 160 -25.82 -0.93 -4.94
C LEU A 160 -24.89 0.16 -5.50
N TRP A 161 -24.88 0.40 -6.81
CA TRP A 161 -24.10 1.47 -7.44
C TRP A 161 -24.91 2.28 -8.44
N ARG A 162 -26.25 2.30 -8.31
CA ARG A 162 -27.12 3.09 -9.19
C ARG A 162 -26.95 4.58 -8.97
N HIS A 163 -26.97 5.08 -7.74
CA HIS A 163 -26.89 6.52 -7.49
C HIS A 163 -25.44 7.01 -7.45
N PRO A 164 -25.13 8.25 -7.88
CA PRO A 164 -23.75 8.75 -7.95
C PRO A 164 -22.94 8.60 -6.65
N LEU A 165 -23.57 8.83 -5.49
CA LEU A 165 -22.95 8.62 -4.20
C LEU A 165 -22.61 7.13 -3.99
N HIS A 166 -23.55 6.24 -4.26
CA HIS A 166 -23.35 4.81 -4.13
C HIS A 166 -22.29 4.29 -5.11
N THR A 167 -22.27 4.78 -6.35
CA THR A 167 -21.23 4.43 -7.33
C THR A 167 -19.83 4.80 -6.83
N ARG A 168 -19.70 5.95 -6.16
CA ARG A 168 -18.43 6.39 -5.58
C ARG A 168 -18.00 5.48 -4.43
N GLU A 169 -18.89 5.22 -3.47
CA GLU A 169 -18.55 4.39 -2.29
C GLU A 169 -18.30 2.93 -2.68
N PHE A 170 -19.18 2.35 -3.49
CA PHE A 170 -19.03 0.98 -4.00
C PHE A 170 -17.79 0.84 -4.88
N GLY A 171 -17.55 1.78 -5.79
CA GLY A 171 -16.35 1.78 -6.62
C GLY A 171 -15.08 1.89 -5.78
N SER A 172 -15.09 2.66 -4.69
CA SER A 172 -14.00 2.71 -3.72
C SER A 172 -13.79 1.33 -3.07
N GLN A 173 -14.84 0.73 -2.49
CA GLN A 173 -14.72 -0.58 -1.85
C GLN A 173 -14.21 -1.67 -2.82
N ILE A 174 -14.75 -1.72 -4.03
CA ILE A 174 -14.32 -2.68 -5.05
C ILE A 174 -12.86 -2.47 -5.45
N THR A 175 -12.39 -1.22 -5.50
CA THR A 175 -10.97 -0.96 -5.75
C THR A 175 -10.08 -1.62 -4.70
N ASN A 176 -10.45 -1.55 -3.42
CA ASN A 176 -9.68 -2.20 -2.35
C ASN A 176 -9.79 -3.72 -2.38
N VAL A 177 -10.95 -4.27 -2.73
CA VAL A 177 -11.11 -5.72 -2.96
C VAL A 177 -10.20 -6.20 -4.09
N LEU A 178 -10.15 -5.47 -5.22
CA LEU A 178 -9.28 -5.80 -6.35
C LEU A 178 -7.78 -5.74 -5.97
N ARG A 179 -7.38 -4.75 -5.15
CA ARG A 179 -6.01 -4.66 -4.61
C ARG A 179 -5.66 -5.86 -3.71
N CYS A 180 -6.59 -6.28 -2.86
CA CYS A 180 -6.39 -7.46 -2.01
C CYS A 180 -6.22 -8.73 -2.87
N LEU A 181 -7.14 -8.95 -3.81
CA LEU A 181 -7.06 -10.08 -4.73
C LEU A 181 -5.79 -10.05 -5.57
N GLN A 182 -5.32 -8.87 -5.99
CA GLN A 182 -4.07 -8.72 -6.73
C GLN A 182 -2.88 -9.16 -5.87
N LEU A 183 -2.81 -8.74 -4.61
CA LEU A 183 -1.75 -9.14 -3.67
C LEU A 183 -1.79 -10.65 -3.39
N GLU A 184 -2.97 -11.21 -3.14
CA GLU A 184 -3.16 -12.66 -2.94
C GLU A 184 -2.76 -13.46 -4.19
N ALA A 185 -3.11 -12.97 -5.38
CA ALA A 185 -2.73 -13.55 -6.67
C ALA A 185 -1.21 -13.47 -6.96
N HIS A 186 -0.49 -12.63 -6.22
CA HIS A 186 0.98 -12.56 -6.20
C HIS A 186 1.60 -13.31 -5.01
N GLY A 187 0.78 -14.04 -4.23
CA GLY A 187 1.23 -14.92 -3.15
C GLY A 187 1.42 -14.25 -1.81
N TYR A 188 0.79 -13.10 -1.56
CA TYR A 188 0.74 -12.51 -0.23
C TYR A 188 -0.43 -13.06 0.58
N ASP A 189 -0.22 -13.28 1.87
CA ASP A 189 -1.30 -13.36 2.85
C ASP A 189 -1.77 -11.92 3.13
N VAL A 190 -3.06 -11.65 2.91
CA VAL A 190 -3.65 -10.33 3.06
C VAL A 190 -4.59 -10.29 4.26
N THR A 191 -4.46 -9.24 5.06
CA THR A 191 -5.37 -8.92 6.17
C THR A 191 -5.90 -7.51 5.96
N VAL A 192 -7.23 -7.37 6.04
CA VAL A 192 -7.91 -6.09 5.94
C VAL A 192 -8.56 -5.80 7.29
N THR A 193 -8.25 -4.65 7.87
CA THR A 193 -8.75 -4.27 9.21
C THR A 193 -8.98 -2.77 9.32
N GLU A 194 -9.49 -2.33 10.46
CA GLU A 194 -9.75 -0.94 10.74
C GLU A 194 -8.51 -0.26 11.35
N LEU A 195 -8.07 0.86 10.78
CA LEU A 195 -6.94 1.65 11.25
C LEU A 195 -7.26 2.46 12.52
N VAL A 196 -8.47 2.99 12.63
CA VAL A 196 -8.94 3.78 13.77
C VAL A 196 -10.45 3.68 13.80
N GLY A 197 -11.06 3.75 14.98
CA GLY A 197 -12.52 3.73 15.09
C GLY A 197 -13.21 4.79 14.22
N TRP A 198 -14.42 4.47 13.77
CA TRP A 198 -15.33 5.27 12.94
C TRP A 198 -15.49 6.73 13.41
N GLU A 199 -15.26 7.02 14.68
CA GLU A 199 -15.30 8.37 15.26
C GLU A 199 -14.18 9.30 14.75
N HIS A 200 -13.15 8.78 14.10
CA HIS A 200 -11.95 9.53 13.74
C HIS A 200 -11.73 9.74 12.24
N SER A 201 -12.32 8.90 11.38
CA SER A 201 -12.26 9.07 9.92
C SER A 201 -13.34 8.22 9.24
N MET A 202 -13.80 8.67 8.06
CA MET A 202 -14.76 7.95 7.22
C MET A 202 -14.08 6.91 6.31
N LYS A 203 -12.74 6.87 6.31
CA LYS A 203 -11.93 5.91 5.56
C LYS A 203 -10.86 5.35 6.46
N ASN A 204 -11.08 4.13 6.92
CA ASN A 204 -10.30 3.49 7.97
C ASN A 204 -9.78 2.11 7.54
N GLU A 205 -9.83 1.76 6.25
CA GLU A 205 -9.36 0.46 5.81
C GLU A 205 -7.83 0.43 5.78
N LEU A 206 -7.24 -0.50 6.53
CA LEU A 206 -5.83 -0.83 6.55
C LEU A 206 -5.65 -2.19 5.88
N ILE A 207 -4.88 -2.22 4.80
CA ILE A 207 -4.51 -3.45 4.10
C ILE A 207 -3.07 -3.79 4.49
N LEU A 208 -2.92 -4.93 5.15
CA LEU A 208 -1.63 -5.53 5.49
C LEU A 208 -1.40 -6.73 4.57
N ALA A 209 -0.27 -6.77 3.89
CA ALA A 209 0.09 -7.90 3.04
C ALA A 209 1.47 -8.43 3.43
N SER A 210 1.59 -9.73 3.65
CA SER A 210 2.84 -10.39 4.02
C SER A 210 3.09 -11.61 3.16
N ARG A 211 4.30 -11.74 2.60
CA ARG A 211 4.67 -12.95 1.86
C ARG A 211 4.87 -14.10 2.87
N PRO A 212 4.21 -15.25 2.72
CA PRO A 212 4.48 -16.40 3.58
C PRO A 212 5.84 -17.03 3.25
N ASP A 213 6.34 -17.89 4.13
CA ASP A 213 7.60 -18.62 3.89
C ASP A 213 7.48 -19.64 2.75
N GLN A 214 6.27 -20.18 2.56
CA GLN A 214 5.96 -21.08 1.46
C GLN A 214 4.74 -20.56 0.69
N PRO A 215 4.80 -20.52 -0.66
CA PRO A 215 3.68 -20.06 -1.47
C PRO A 215 2.52 -21.04 -1.40
N ARG A 216 1.31 -20.51 -1.18
CA ARG A 216 0.07 -21.30 -1.17
C ARG A 216 -0.54 -21.32 -2.56
N ILE A 217 -0.04 -22.21 -3.42
CA ILE A 217 -0.38 -22.24 -4.86
C ILE A 217 -1.90 -22.31 -5.12
N ALA A 218 -2.64 -23.10 -4.33
CA ALA A 218 -4.09 -23.18 -4.46
C ALA A 218 -4.78 -21.83 -4.19
N THR A 219 -4.37 -21.13 -3.13
CA THR A 219 -4.88 -19.79 -2.78
C THR A 219 -4.53 -18.76 -3.87
N ILE A 220 -3.29 -18.80 -4.38
CA ILE A 220 -2.82 -17.92 -5.45
C ILE A 220 -3.68 -18.06 -6.71
N ASN A 221 -3.92 -19.31 -7.14
CA ASN A 221 -4.71 -19.58 -8.34
C ASN A 221 -6.18 -19.19 -8.14
N ALA A 222 -6.75 -19.48 -6.97
CA ALA A 222 -8.12 -19.07 -6.63
C ALA A 222 -8.28 -17.54 -6.62
N ALA A 223 -7.29 -16.79 -6.11
CA ALA A 223 -7.30 -15.34 -6.11
C ALA A 223 -7.23 -14.76 -7.53
N ARG A 224 -6.38 -15.32 -8.41
CA ARG A 224 -6.30 -14.93 -9.84
C ARG A 224 -7.62 -15.13 -10.57
N GLU A 225 -8.24 -16.29 -10.37
CA GLU A 225 -9.54 -16.60 -10.95
C GLU A 225 -10.61 -15.64 -10.43
N ARG A 226 -10.66 -15.43 -9.11
CA ARG A 226 -11.62 -14.54 -8.47
C ARG A 226 -11.46 -13.09 -8.93
N LEU A 227 -10.22 -12.60 -9.06
CA LEU A 227 -9.93 -11.27 -9.57
C LEU A 227 -10.51 -11.09 -10.98
N THR A 228 -10.30 -12.06 -11.85
CA THR A 228 -10.83 -12.03 -13.23
C THR A 228 -12.36 -12.06 -13.23
N GLN A 229 -12.96 -12.94 -12.42
CA GLN A 229 -14.42 -13.04 -12.28
C GLN A 229 -15.04 -11.73 -11.79
N VAL A 230 -14.45 -11.07 -10.79
CA VAL A 230 -14.95 -9.78 -10.27
C VAL A 230 -14.86 -8.70 -11.34
N LEU A 231 -13.76 -8.63 -12.09
CA LEU A 231 -13.62 -7.68 -13.19
C LEU A 231 -14.68 -7.91 -14.28
N ASP A 232 -14.94 -9.17 -14.65
CA ASP A 232 -15.90 -9.51 -15.71
C ASP A 232 -17.37 -9.31 -15.27
N GLU A 233 -17.70 -9.69 -14.04
CA GLU A 233 -19.05 -9.57 -13.47
C GLU A 233 -19.46 -8.10 -13.32
N LEU A 234 -18.51 -7.23 -12.91
CA LEU A 234 -18.74 -5.80 -12.75
C LEU A 234 -18.54 -4.99 -14.04
N GLY A 235 -18.16 -5.65 -15.15
CA GLY A 235 -17.91 -4.98 -16.44
C GLY A 235 -16.70 -4.05 -16.42
N LEU A 236 -15.68 -4.37 -15.62
CA LEU A 236 -14.45 -3.61 -15.43
C LEU A 236 -13.32 -4.09 -16.36
N GLY A 237 -13.65 -4.56 -17.56
CA GLY A 237 -12.68 -5.11 -18.51
C GLY A 237 -11.54 -4.14 -18.87
N GLU A 238 -11.82 -2.83 -18.91
CA GLU A 238 -10.83 -1.76 -19.13
C GLU A 238 -9.72 -1.76 -18.05
N LEU A 239 -9.98 -2.28 -16.85
CA LEU A 239 -9.05 -2.28 -15.72
C LEU A 239 -8.25 -3.59 -15.59
N LYS A 240 -8.40 -4.53 -16.53
CA LYS A 240 -7.62 -5.78 -16.55
C LYS A 240 -6.12 -5.53 -16.63
N ALA A 241 -5.67 -4.53 -17.39
CA ALA A 241 -4.24 -4.21 -17.47
C ALA A 241 -3.66 -3.71 -16.12
N ARG A 242 -4.52 -3.15 -15.26
CA ARG A 242 -4.13 -2.56 -13.98
C ARG A 242 -4.11 -3.57 -12.83
N PHE A 243 -5.18 -4.34 -12.69
CA PHE A 243 -5.34 -5.30 -11.60
C PHE A 243 -5.03 -6.74 -12.02
N GLY A 244 -5.08 -7.04 -13.32
CA GLY A 244 -4.86 -8.38 -13.84
C GLY A 244 -3.48 -8.90 -13.50
N VAL A 245 -3.40 -10.22 -13.36
CA VAL A 245 -2.16 -10.95 -13.17
C VAL A 245 -1.94 -11.77 -14.44
N ALA A 246 -0.81 -11.54 -15.10
CA ALA A 246 -0.40 -12.28 -16.30
C ALA A 246 0.03 -13.71 -15.98
#